data_AF-A0A7Y2VH45-F1
#
_entry.id   AF-A0A7Y2VH45-F1
#
_cell.length_a   1.000
_cell.length_b   1.000
_cell.length_c   1.000
_cell.angle_alpha   90.00
_cell.angle_beta   90.00
_cell.angle_gamma   90.00
#
_symmetry.space_group_name_H-M   'P 1'
#
loop_
_entity.id
_entity.type
_entity.pdbx_description
1 polymer ?
#
loop_
_entity_poly.entity_id
_entity_poly.type
_entity_poly.pdbx_seq_one_letter_code
_entity_poly.pdbx_strand_id
1 'polypeptide(L)'
;NSANEAEVRIISNYQKLLAADKQLEPVVIEKEEANIHYFPILTNAMCLQCHGKPESDMQSVTLNQLKAYYPQDKALGYGPNEVRGLWKVTAGLQNP
;
A
#
# COMPACT_ATOMS: atom_id res chain seq x y z
N ASN A 1 -1.44 -4.58 -9.30
CA ASN A 1 -1.38 -5.62 -8.26
C ASN A 1 -2.65 -5.52 -7.43
N SER A 2 -3.45 -6.58 -7.39
CA SER A 2 -4.73 -6.60 -6.67
C SER A 2 -4.59 -7.45 -5.42
N ALA A 3 -4.99 -6.91 -4.26
CA ALA A 3 -5.00 -7.64 -3.01
C ALA A 3 -6.02 -8.78 -3.04
N ASN A 4 -5.69 -9.93 -2.44
CA ASN A 4 -6.68 -10.98 -2.18
C ASN A 4 -7.57 -10.62 -0.97
N GLU A 5 -8.60 -11.42 -0.69
CA GLU A 5 -9.54 -11.14 0.39
C GLU A 5 -8.90 -10.98 1.78
N ALA A 6 -7.87 -11.79 2.10
CA ALA A 6 -7.17 -11.68 3.37
C ALA A 6 -6.36 -10.37 3.44
N GLU A 7 -5.70 -10.00 2.36
CA GLU A 7 -4.93 -8.75 2.25
C GLU A 7 -5.85 -7.52 2.28
N VAL A 8 -7.04 -7.59 1.67
CA VAL A 8 -8.06 -6.53 1.78
C VAL A 8 -8.49 -6.31 3.22
N ARG A 9 -8.69 -7.39 3.99
CA ARG A 9 -8.99 -7.29 5.43
C ARG A 9 -7.85 -6.65 6.22
N ILE A 10 -6.60 -7.00 5.92
CA ILE A 10 -5.41 -6.40 6.55
C ILE A 10 -5.30 -4.90 6.21
N ILE A 11 -5.47 -4.51 4.94
CA ILE A 11 -5.48 -3.10 4.51
C ILE A 11 -6.57 -2.33 5.25
N SER A 12 -7.78 -2.89 5.31
CA SER A 12 -8.92 -2.26 5.98
C SER A 12 -8.67 -2.08 7.48
N ASN A 13 -7.98 -3.02 8.12
CA ASN A 13 -7.57 -2.88 9.51
C ASN A 13 -6.56 -1.75 9.70
N TYR A 14 -5.53 -1.66 8.84
CA TYR A 14 -4.56 -0.57 8.90
C TYR A 14 -5.21 0.80 8.69
N GLN A 15 -6.16 0.91 7.76
CA GLN A 15 -6.92 2.16 7.56
C GLN A 15 -7.68 2.56 8.84
N LYS A 16 -8.32 1.61 9.52
CA LYS A 16 -9.03 1.87 10.79
C LYS A 16 -8.09 2.25 11.92
N LEU A 17 -6.95 1.58 12.04
CA LEU A 17 -5.94 1.90 13.07
C LEU A 17 -5.35 3.30 12.83
N LEU A 18 -5.02 3.62 11.59
CA LEU A 18 -4.49 4.93 11.20
C LEU A 18 -5.50 6.04 11.48
N ALA A 19 -6.78 5.84 11.13
CA ALA A 19 -7.85 6.80 11.43
C ALA A 19 -8.12 6.97 12.94
N ALA A 20 -7.67 6.03 13.77
CA ALA A 20 -7.77 6.10 15.23
C ALA A 20 -6.44 6.54 15.89
N ASP A 21 -5.48 7.05 15.11
CA ASP A 21 -4.13 7.43 15.55
C ASP A 21 -3.41 6.33 16.36
N LYS A 22 -3.67 5.06 16.01
CA LYS A 22 -3.02 3.91 16.64
C LYS A 22 -1.76 3.51 15.88
N GLN A 23 -0.81 2.94 16.62
CA GLN A 23 0.41 2.37 16.07
C GLN A 23 0.10 1.25 15.06
N LEU A 24 0.79 1.26 13.93
CA LEU A 24 0.63 0.27 12.86
C LEU A 24 1.73 -0.79 12.95
N GLU A 25 1.47 -1.84 13.72
CA GLU A 25 2.37 -2.98 13.82
C GLU A 25 2.17 -4.00 12.70
N PRO A 26 3.21 -4.71 12.25
CA PRO A 26 3.09 -5.71 11.20
C PRO A 26 2.12 -6.83 11.58
N VAL A 27 1.24 -7.21 10.66
CA VAL A 27 0.46 -8.44 10.80
C VAL A 27 1.35 -9.61 10.43
N VAL A 28 1.52 -10.54 11.37
CA VAL A 28 2.29 -11.78 11.18
C VAL A 28 1.34 -12.96 11.05
N ILE A 29 1.52 -13.75 9.99
CA ILE A 29 0.85 -15.02 9.80
C ILE A 29 1.91 -16.11 9.86
N GLU A 30 1.87 -16.90 10.92
CA GLU A 30 2.73 -18.06 11.09
C GLU A 30 2.25 -19.21 10.20
N LYS A 31 3.18 -19.86 9.50
CA LYS A 31 2.99 -21.11 8.76
C LYS A 31 4.06 -22.10 9.23
N GLU A 32 3.81 -23.39 8.99
CA GLU A 32 4.68 -24.49 9.43
C GLU A 32 6.15 -24.29 9.01
N GLU A 33 6.41 -23.72 7.83
CA GLU A 33 7.76 -23.57 7.27
C GLU A 33 8.18 -22.10 7.08
N ALA A 34 7.29 -21.14 7.32
CA ALA A 34 7.57 -19.73 7.04
C ALA A 34 6.65 -18.79 7.82
N ASN A 35 7.14 -17.60 8.13
CA ASN A 35 6.31 -16.50 8.60
C ASN A 35 6.05 -15.51 7.47
N ILE A 36 4.81 -15.06 7.34
CA ILE A 36 4.43 -14.01 6.39
C ILE A 36 4.17 -12.73 7.18
N HIS A 37 4.89 -11.68 6.85
CA HIS A 37 4.77 -10.36 7.47
C HIS A 37 4.15 -9.38 6.49
N TYR A 38 3.14 -8.64 6.95
CA TYR A 38 2.47 -7.61 6.17
C TYR A 38 2.70 -6.23 6.79
N PHE A 39 3.35 -5.33 6.06
CA PHE A 39 3.61 -3.96 6.50
C PHE A 39 2.79 -2.97 5.65
N PRO A 40 2.13 -1.96 6.24
CA PRO A 40 1.42 -0.95 5.47
C PRO A 40 2.40 -0.04 4.73
N ILE A 41 2.01 0.38 3.53
CA ILE A 41 2.70 1.45 2.79
C ILE A 41 1.88 2.72 2.99
N LEU A 42 2.46 3.71 3.67
CA LEU A 42 1.82 5.01 3.85
C LEU A 42 2.31 6.00 2.79
N THR A 43 1.38 6.79 2.25
CA THR A 43 1.72 7.85 1.31
C THR A 43 2.39 9.03 2.01
N ASN A 44 3.37 9.62 1.32
CA ASN A 44 4.00 10.88 1.71
C ASN A 44 4.03 11.85 0.51
N ALA A 45 4.59 13.05 0.70
CA ALA A 45 4.62 14.08 -0.33
C ALA A 45 5.24 13.62 -1.66
N MET A 46 6.27 12.76 -1.61
CA MET A 46 6.88 12.20 -2.82
C MET A 46 5.93 11.24 -3.54
N CYS A 47 5.19 10.42 -2.80
CA CYS A 47 4.19 9.50 -3.38
C CYS A 47 3.14 10.26 -4.21
N LEU A 48 2.71 11.43 -3.72
CA LEU A 48 1.61 12.20 -4.33
C LEU A 48 1.96 12.80 -5.70
N GLN A 49 3.24 12.92 -6.03
CA GLN A 49 3.68 13.40 -7.35
C GLN A 49 3.23 12.46 -8.49
N CYS A 50 2.97 11.18 -8.17
CA CYS A 50 2.50 10.18 -9.12
C CYS A 50 1.15 9.55 -8.72
N HIS A 51 0.81 9.51 -7.43
CA HIS A 51 -0.38 8.84 -6.91
C HIS A 51 -1.39 9.78 -6.26
N GLY A 52 -1.15 11.10 -6.30
CA GLY A 52 -2.05 12.12 -5.75
C GLY A 52 -3.30 12.34 -6.60
N LYS A 53 -4.04 13.42 -6.33
CA LYS A 53 -5.21 13.81 -7.12
C LYS A 53 -4.77 14.30 -8.51
N PRO A 54 -5.29 13.71 -9.60
CA PRO A 54 -5.01 14.18 -10.95
C PRO A 54 -5.33 15.68 -11.09
N GLU A 55 -4.52 16.39 -11.87
CA GLU A 55 -4.69 17.84 -12.17
C GLU A 55 -4.53 18.79 -10.97
N SER A 56 -4.40 18.28 -9.75
CA SER A 56 -4.11 19.04 -8.52
C SER A 56 -2.70 18.79 -8.02
N ASP A 57 -2.36 17.53 -7.74
CA ASP A 57 -1.15 17.16 -7.01
C ASP A 57 -0.02 16.70 -7.94
N MET A 58 -0.35 16.43 -9.21
CA MET A 58 0.52 15.80 -10.19
C MET A 58 0.82 16.75 -11.35
N GLN A 59 2.09 16.77 -11.79
CA GLN A 59 2.46 17.51 -12.99
C GLN A 59 1.81 16.89 -14.24
N SER A 60 1.44 17.74 -15.19
CA SER A 60 0.78 17.31 -16.44
C SER A 60 1.62 16.31 -17.23
N VAL A 61 2.94 16.49 -17.28
CA VAL A 61 3.86 15.54 -17.94
C VAL A 61 3.80 14.16 -17.31
N THR A 62 3.82 14.06 -15.97
CA THR A 62 3.72 12.80 -15.23
C THR A 62 2.37 12.14 -15.45
N LEU A 63 1.28 12.90 -15.33
CA LEU A 63 -0.08 12.39 -15.55
C LEU A 63 -0.27 11.87 -16.97
N ASN A 64 0.27 12.56 -17.98
CA ASN A 64 0.20 12.13 -19.37
C ASN A 64 0.97 10.83 -19.61
N GLN A 65 2.18 10.70 -19.05
CA GLN A 65 2.96 9.46 -19.14
C GLN A 65 2.26 8.30 -18.45
N LEU A 66 1.69 8.52 -17.26
CA LEU A 66 0.92 7.49 -16.55
C LEU A 66 -0.31 7.05 -17.34
N LYS A 67 -1.09 7.97 -17.90
CA LYS A 67 -2.26 7.64 -18.74
C LYS A 67 -1.87 6.84 -19.99
N ALA A 68 -0.70 7.13 -20.58
CA ALA A 68 -0.22 6.43 -21.77
C ALA A 68 0.22 4.98 -21.47
N TYR A 69 0.98 4.76 -20.39
CA TYR A 69 1.50 3.43 -20.05
C TYR A 69 0.54 2.59 -19.20
N TYR A 70 -0.31 3.24 -18.41
CA TYR A 70 -1.23 2.62 -17.46
C TYR A 70 -2.63 3.25 -17.57
N PRO A 71 -3.34 3.07 -18.71
CA PRO A 71 -4.64 3.72 -18.97
C PRO A 71 -5.75 3.29 -18.00
N GLN A 72 -5.55 2.18 -17.27
CA GLN A 72 -6.47 1.66 -16.27
C GLN A 72 -5.88 1.74 -14.86
N ASP A 73 -4.91 2.63 -14.62
CA ASP A 73 -4.31 2.78 -13.30
C ASP A 73 -5.37 3.14 -12.26
N LYS A 74 -5.38 2.37 -11.18
CA LYS A 74 -6.29 2.55 -10.03
C LYS A 74 -5.58 3.17 -8.84
N ALA A 75 -4.28 3.43 -8.96
CA ALA A 75 -3.43 3.91 -7.86
C ALA A 75 -3.35 5.45 -7.80
N LEU A 76 -4.45 6.16 -8.05
CA LEU A 76 -4.49 7.62 -8.09
C LEU A 76 -5.50 8.15 -7.07
N GLY A 77 -5.38 9.43 -6.73
CA GLY A 77 -6.32 10.13 -5.86
C GLY A 77 -6.00 10.06 -4.37
N TYR A 78 -4.81 9.58 -3.99
CA TYR A 78 -4.41 9.52 -2.59
C TYR A 78 -4.11 10.91 -2.01
N GLY A 79 -4.35 11.06 -0.72
CA GLY A 79 -3.84 12.14 0.13
C GLY A 79 -2.58 11.74 0.90
N PRO A 80 -1.96 12.67 1.66
CA PRO A 80 -0.85 12.34 2.54
C PRO A 80 -1.31 11.44 3.70
N ASN A 81 -0.42 10.56 4.17
CA ASN A 81 -0.68 9.66 5.29
C ASN A 81 -1.91 8.77 5.10
N GLU A 82 -2.03 8.17 3.91
CA GLU A 82 -3.05 7.17 3.59
C GLU A 82 -2.43 5.81 3.32
N VAL A 83 -3.18 4.74 3.58
CA VAL A 83 -2.73 3.37 3.28
C VAL A 83 -2.79 3.11 1.77
N ARG A 84 -1.64 3.12 1.11
CA ARG A 84 -1.48 2.83 -0.33
C ARG A 84 -1.59 1.34 -0.63
N GLY A 85 -1.13 0.48 0.28
CA GLY A 85 -1.05 -0.96 0.06
C GLY A 85 -0.23 -1.66 1.14
N LEU A 86 0.30 -2.84 0.81
CA LEU A 86 1.08 -3.67 1.72
C LEU A 86 2.41 -4.08 1.09
N TRP A 87 3.46 -4.15 1.89
CA TRP A 87 4.55 -5.08 1.67
C TRP A 87 4.16 -6.44 2.24
N LYS A 88 4.41 -7.51 1.48
CA LYS A 88 4.28 -8.89 1.93
C LYS A 88 5.67 -9.53 1.89
N VAL A 89 6.19 -9.90 3.04
CA VAL A 89 7.52 -10.52 3.18
C VAL A 89 7.34 -11.92 3.73
N THR A 90 7.83 -12.93 3.01
CA THR A 90 7.86 -14.31 3.49
C THR A 90 9.27 -14.61 3.99
N ALA A 91 9.41 -14.88 5.29
CA ALA A 91 10.64 -15.31 5.91
C ALA A 91 10.55 -16.82 6.17
N GLY A 92 11.37 -17.62 5.50
CA GLY A 92 11.46 -19.05 5.75
C GLY A 92 11.98 -19.32 7.16
N LEU A 93 11.41 -20.30 7.84
CA LEU A 93 11.92 -20.78 9.12
C LEU A 93 13.14 -21.66 8.81
N GLN A 94 14.33 -21.21 9.22
CA GLN A 94 15.50 -22.07 9.19
C GLN A 94 15.31 -23.14 10.27
N ASN A 95 15.19 -24.40 9.86
CA ASN A 95 15.36 -25.52 10.78
C ASN A 95 16.80 -25.47 11.31
N PRO A 96 17.02 -25.55 12.64
CA PRO A 96 18.35 -25.55 13.23
C PRO A 96 19.22 -26.71 12.74
#